data_AF-S2YY70-F1
#
_entry.id   AF-S2YY70-F1
#
_cell.length_a   1.000
_cell.length_b   1.000
_cell.length_c   1.000
_cell.angle_alpha   90.00
_cell.angle_beta   90.00
_cell.angle_gamma   90.00
#
_symmetry.space_group_name_H-M   'P 1'
#
loop_
_entity.id
_entity.type
_entity.pdbx_description
1 polymer ?
#
loop_
_entity_poly.entity_id
_entity_poly.type
_entity_poly.pdbx_seq_one_letter_code
_entity_poly.pdbx_strand_id
1 'polypeptide(L)'
;MTPMHLTPVEATLIGATVGALASFGGTWFIQRATLARERENRIWERRATVYEEALTSVNRGERFRAGVLATGDLPRVPEQRGREVEADLVLARLRIYGSPRVVDAHVRTVAAMTRWITHFAAWKEQAAHGTTPVRAQTDPLWAAVLQEAERASGVEQQFVSIVQAEIQAEEAVRPLRSRVPWRRRRS
;
A
#
# COMPACT_ATOMS: atom_id res chain seq x y z
N MET A 1 -60.63 31.57 35.65
CA MET A 1 -59.58 30.72 35.04
C MET A 1 -59.85 30.67 33.54
N THR A 2 -59.27 31.60 32.78
CA THR A 2 -59.41 31.67 31.33
C THR A 2 -58.44 30.69 30.67
N PRO A 3 -58.92 29.76 29.81
CA PRO A 3 -58.03 28.86 29.09
C PRO A 3 -57.17 29.67 28.11
N MET A 4 -55.85 29.52 28.25
CA MET A 4 -54.85 30.11 27.35
C MET A 4 -54.91 29.36 26.02
N HIS A 5 -55.74 29.82 25.09
CA HIS A 5 -55.77 29.32 23.71
C HIS A 5 -54.48 29.74 23.02
N LEU A 6 -53.51 28.81 22.93
CA LEU A 6 -52.37 28.95 22.03
C LEU A 6 -52.91 29.20 20.62
N THR A 7 -52.55 30.33 20.02
CA THR A 7 -53.06 30.66 18.69
C THR A 7 -52.39 29.73 17.67
N PRO A 8 -53.12 29.28 16.62
CA PRO A 8 -52.57 28.40 15.57
C PRO A 8 -51.28 28.94 14.92
N VAL A 9 -51.11 30.26 14.96
CA VAL A 9 -49.96 31.01 14.44
C VAL A 9 -48.71 30.80 15.31
N GLU A 10 -48.85 30.77 16.64
CA GLU A 10 -47.72 30.51 17.55
C GLU A 10 -47.26 29.05 17.47
N ALA A 11 -48.20 28.10 17.35
CA ALA A 11 -47.88 26.69 17.15
C ALA A 11 -47.16 26.41 15.82
N THR A 12 -47.53 27.12 14.76
CA THR A 12 -46.85 27.01 13.44
C THR A 12 -45.48 27.67 13.43
N LEU A 13 -45.29 28.79 14.13
CA LEU A 13 -43.97 29.42 14.28
C LEU A 13 -42.98 28.55 15.08
N ILE A 14 -43.43 27.91 16.15
CA ILE A 14 -42.62 26.97 16.94
C ILE A 14 -42.33 25.69 16.13
N GLY A 15 -43.33 25.15 15.41
CA GLY A 15 -43.15 23.98 14.54
C GLY A 15 -42.18 24.25 13.38
N ALA A 16 -42.26 25.42 12.75
CA ALA A 16 -41.38 25.83 11.66
C ALA A 16 -39.93 26.05 12.12
N THR A 17 -39.72 26.65 13.29
CA THR A 17 -38.38 26.87 13.84
C THR A 17 -37.71 25.58 14.32
N VAL A 18 -38.46 24.66 14.95
CA VAL A 18 -37.97 23.32 15.31
C VAL A 18 -37.68 22.48 14.06
N GLY A 19 -38.54 22.54 13.04
CA GLY A 19 -38.32 21.87 11.75
C GLY A 19 -37.10 22.40 10.97
N ALA A 20 -36.85 23.70 11.01
CA ALA A 20 -35.68 24.33 10.39
C ALA A 20 -34.38 23.93 11.12
N LEU A 21 -34.35 23.97 12.46
CA LEU A 21 -33.17 23.56 13.25
C LEU A 21 -32.84 22.07 13.10
N ALA A 22 -33.86 21.21 13.04
CA ALA A 22 -33.67 19.79 12.74
C ALA A 22 -33.11 19.55 11.32
N SER A 23 -33.55 20.35 10.34
CA SER A 23 -33.05 20.27 8.96
C SER A 23 -31.60 20.73 8.83
N PHE A 24 -31.22 21.83 9.51
CA PHE A 24 -29.84 22.34 9.57
C PHE A 24 -28.90 21.36 10.30
N GLY A 25 -29.35 20.76 11.41
CA GLY A 25 -28.59 19.71 12.11
C GLY A 25 -28.34 18.50 11.22
N GLY A 26 -29.37 18.03 10.51
CA GLY A 26 -29.26 16.95 9.54
C GLY A 26 -28.29 17.25 8.40
N THR A 27 -28.34 18.46 7.81
CA THR A 27 -27.40 18.85 6.74
C THR A 27 -25.96 18.95 7.25
N TRP A 28 -25.73 19.46 8.45
CA TRP A 28 -24.40 19.53 9.06
C TRP A 28 -23.81 18.15 9.33
N PHE A 29 -24.60 17.21 9.89
CA PHE A 29 -24.16 15.83 10.10
C PHE A 29 -23.89 15.09 8.78
N ILE A 30 -24.72 15.30 7.76
CA ILE A 30 -24.51 14.73 6.42
C ILE A 30 -23.24 15.32 5.78
N GLN A 31 -23.05 16.64 5.83
CA GLN A 31 -21.85 17.29 5.30
C GLN A 31 -20.59 16.79 6.01
N ARG A 32 -20.63 16.64 7.34
CA ARG A 32 -19.48 16.14 8.10
C ARG A 32 -19.18 14.67 7.80
N ALA A 33 -20.20 13.83 7.61
CA ALA A 33 -20.05 12.45 7.19
C ALA A 33 -19.48 12.33 5.76
N THR A 34 -19.92 13.18 4.83
CA THR A 34 -19.39 13.26 3.46
C THR A 34 -17.94 13.70 3.46
N LEU A 35 -17.58 14.74 4.22
CA LEU A 35 -16.19 15.21 4.35
C LEU A 35 -15.27 14.17 5.00
N ALA A 36 -15.75 13.42 5.98
CA ALA A 36 -15.00 12.32 6.57
C ALA A 36 -14.73 11.21 5.55
N ARG A 37 -15.74 10.86 4.75
CA ARG A 37 -15.65 9.84 3.70
C ARG A 37 -14.74 10.25 2.53
N GLU A 38 -14.79 11.52 2.15
CA GLU A 38 -13.91 12.11 1.14
C GLU A 38 -12.44 12.06 1.59
N ARG A 39 -12.18 12.41 2.86
CA ARG A 39 -10.83 12.33 3.44
C ARG A 39 -10.32 10.90 3.49
N GLU A 40 -11.16 9.95 3.90
CA GLU A 40 -10.80 8.54 3.98
C GLU A 40 -10.50 7.95 2.59
N ASN A 41 -11.32 8.28 1.58
CA ASN A 41 -11.08 7.90 0.19
C ASN A 41 -9.73 8.45 -0.32
N ARG A 42 -9.40 9.71 -0.04
CA ARG A 42 -8.11 10.29 -0.44
C ARG A 42 -6.92 9.61 0.21
N ILE A 43 -7.02 9.24 1.49
CA ILE A 43 -5.96 8.51 2.19
C ILE A 43 -5.75 7.13 1.57
N TRP A 44 -6.85 6.43 1.26
CA TRP A 44 -6.76 5.13 0.60
C TRP A 44 -6.17 5.23 -0.81
N GLU A 45 -6.56 6.24 -1.58
CA GLU A 45 -6.00 6.48 -2.91
C GLU A 45 -4.48 6.72 -2.85
N ARG A 46 -4.01 7.53 -1.88
CA ARG A 46 -2.57 7.71 -1.62
C ARG A 46 -1.89 6.40 -1.24
N ARG A 47 -2.51 5.60 -0.36
CA ARG A 47 -2.00 4.28 0.02
C ARG A 47 -1.89 3.34 -1.17
N ALA A 48 -2.91 3.28 -2.02
CA ALA A 48 -2.92 2.45 -3.22
C ALA A 48 -1.80 2.83 -4.19
N THR A 49 -1.57 4.13 -4.42
CA THR A 49 -0.43 4.60 -5.23
C THR A 49 0.91 4.14 -4.65
N VAL A 50 1.10 4.25 -3.33
CA VAL A 50 2.34 3.80 -2.68
C VAL A 50 2.51 2.28 -2.78
N TYR A 51 1.42 1.51 -2.68
CA TYR A 51 1.47 0.05 -2.84
C TYR A 51 1.84 -0.35 -4.27
N GLU A 52 1.31 0.36 -5.28
CA GLU A 52 1.69 0.16 -6.68
C GLU A 52 3.18 0.45 -6.92
N GLU A 53 3.69 1.55 -6.36
CA GLU A 53 5.12 1.89 -6.43
C GLU A 53 6.00 0.82 -5.78
N ALA A 54 5.60 0.32 -4.62
CA ALA A 54 6.33 -0.72 -3.91
C ALA A 54 6.31 -2.06 -4.66
N LEU A 55 5.17 -2.48 -5.20
CA LEU A 55 5.06 -3.67 -6.06
C LEU A 55 5.90 -3.53 -7.32
N THR A 56 5.90 -2.35 -7.94
CA THR A 56 6.74 -2.06 -9.11
C THR A 56 8.22 -2.17 -8.78
N SER A 57 8.65 -1.66 -7.62
CA SER A 57 10.03 -1.76 -7.16
C SER A 57 10.46 -3.21 -6.95
N VAL A 58 9.64 -4.02 -6.26
CA VAL A 58 9.90 -5.44 -6.05
C VAL A 58 9.99 -6.22 -7.36
N ASN A 59 9.04 -6.01 -8.27
CA ASN A 59 8.99 -6.70 -9.56
C ASN A 59 10.19 -6.33 -10.46
N ARG A 60 10.73 -5.11 -10.34
CA ARG A 60 12.00 -4.75 -10.99
C ARG A 60 13.19 -5.49 -10.39
N GLY A 61 13.25 -5.62 -9.06
CA GLY A 61 14.28 -6.40 -8.37
C GLY A 61 14.28 -7.86 -8.82
N GLU A 62 13.10 -8.47 -8.90
CA GLU A 62 12.91 -9.83 -9.42
C GLU A 62 13.44 -9.98 -10.84
N ARG A 63 13.05 -9.09 -11.77
CA ARG A 63 13.52 -9.13 -13.16
C ARG A 63 15.03 -8.91 -13.28
N PHE A 64 15.57 -7.98 -12.50
CA PHE A 64 17.00 -7.75 -12.44
C PHE A 64 17.74 -9.01 -12.00
N ARG A 65 17.30 -9.63 -10.91
CA ARG A 65 17.85 -10.88 -10.38
C ARG A 65 17.75 -12.02 -11.39
N ALA A 66 16.58 -12.20 -12.03
CA ALA A 66 16.40 -13.21 -13.07
C ALA A 66 17.36 -12.99 -14.25
N GLY A 67 17.55 -11.74 -14.69
CA GLY A 67 18.50 -11.39 -15.73
C GLY A 67 19.94 -11.75 -15.36
N VAL A 68 20.37 -11.38 -14.15
CA VAL A 68 21.70 -11.70 -13.62
C VAL A 68 21.91 -13.20 -13.48
N LEU A 69 20.90 -13.95 -13.00
CA LEU A 69 20.98 -15.41 -12.88
C LEU A 69 21.05 -16.10 -14.24
N ALA A 70 20.46 -15.53 -15.28
CA ALA A 70 20.51 -16.08 -16.63
C ALA A 70 21.86 -15.83 -17.31
N THR A 71 22.44 -14.63 -17.17
CA THR A 71 23.67 -14.23 -17.87
C THR A 71 24.94 -14.45 -17.05
N GLY A 72 24.87 -14.34 -15.72
CA GLY A 72 26.05 -14.26 -14.85
C GLY A 72 26.68 -12.87 -14.81
N ASP A 73 26.03 -11.88 -15.42
CA ASP A 73 26.52 -10.52 -15.57
C ASP A 73 25.45 -9.51 -15.17
N LEU A 74 25.91 -8.38 -14.62
CA LEU A 74 25.04 -7.25 -14.37
C LEU A 74 24.54 -6.69 -15.70
N PRO A 75 23.23 -6.43 -15.86
CA PRO A 75 22.72 -5.77 -17.06
C PRO A 75 23.42 -4.43 -17.23
N ARG A 76 23.86 -4.13 -18.46
CA ARG A 76 24.39 -2.80 -18.80
C ARG A 76 23.25 -1.80 -18.63
N VAL A 77 23.31 -0.99 -17.59
CA VAL A 77 22.29 0.04 -17.32
C VAL A 77 22.40 1.10 -18.42
N PRO A 78 21.36 1.33 -19.25
CA PRO A 78 21.36 2.47 -20.17
C PRO A 78 21.40 3.76 -19.34
N GLU A 79 22.18 4.77 -19.77
CA GLU A 79 22.34 6.06 -19.07
C GLU A 79 21.02 6.84 -18.85
N GLN A 80 19.91 6.38 -19.44
CA GLN A 80 18.58 6.97 -19.27
C GLN A 80 17.97 6.60 -17.91
N ARG A 81 18.53 7.20 -16.85
CA ARG A 81 17.91 7.37 -15.53
C ARG A 81 16.61 8.18 -15.66
N GLY A 82 15.51 7.48 -15.88
CA GLY A 82 14.19 8.11 -15.99
C GLY A 82 13.23 7.80 -14.86
N ARG A 83 13.48 6.81 -14.01
CA ARG A 83 12.53 6.37 -12.97
C ARG A 83 13.11 5.31 -12.01
N GLU A 84 14.36 5.43 -11.59
CA GLU A 84 14.79 4.69 -10.39
C GLU A 84 13.97 5.25 -9.22
N VAL A 85 12.88 4.57 -8.87
CA VAL A 85 12.24 4.86 -7.60
C VAL A 85 13.21 4.33 -6.57
N GLU A 86 13.98 5.23 -5.96
CA GLU A 86 14.90 4.91 -4.89
C GLU A 86 14.14 4.07 -3.86
N ALA A 87 14.65 2.89 -3.52
CA ALA A 87 14.00 2.00 -2.54
C ALA A 87 13.73 2.74 -1.22
N ASP A 88 14.58 3.70 -0.88
CA ASP A 88 14.42 4.60 0.27
C ASP A 88 13.21 5.53 0.15
N LEU A 89 12.93 6.06 -1.05
CA LEU A 89 11.74 6.88 -1.30
C LEU A 89 10.46 6.05 -1.19
N VAL A 90 10.45 4.82 -1.73
CA VAL A 90 9.34 3.88 -1.56
C VAL A 90 9.11 3.60 -0.08
N LEU A 91 10.18 3.27 0.65
CA LEU A 91 10.10 2.97 2.08
C LEU A 91 9.59 4.17 2.89
N ALA A 92 10.07 5.38 2.58
CA ALA A 92 9.60 6.60 3.24
C ALA A 92 8.10 6.81 3.00
N ARG A 93 7.61 6.62 1.77
CA ARG A 93 6.18 6.72 1.45
C ARG A 93 5.36 5.62 2.12
N LEU A 94 5.88 4.40 2.18
CA LEU A 94 5.25 3.30 2.91
C LEU A 94 5.15 3.59 4.41
N ARG A 95 6.14 4.25 5.01
CA ARG A 95 6.07 4.67 6.42
C ARG A 95 5.00 5.73 6.69
N ILE A 96 4.70 6.57 5.68
CA ILE A 96 3.67 7.62 5.80
C ILE A 96 2.27 7.05 5.58
N TYR A 97 2.09 6.21 4.56
CA TYR A 97 0.76 5.80 4.08
C TYR A 97 0.45 4.31 4.28
N GLY A 98 1.46 3.45 4.34
CA GLY A 98 1.31 2.01 4.45
C GLY A 98 1.04 1.53 5.87
N SER A 99 0.59 0.29 5.99
CA SER A 99 0.47 -0.37 7.28
C SER A 99 1.86 -0.80 7.80
N PRO A 100 2.01 -1.01 9.12
CA PRO A 100 3.24 -1.60 9.67
C PRO A 100 3.59 -2.94 9.03
N ARG A 101 2.59 -3.77 8.70
CA ARG A 101 2.80 -5.08 8.08
C ARG A 101 3.41 -4.97 6.69
N VAL A 102 2.95 -4.01 5.88
CA VAL A 102 3.48 -3.77 4.54
C VAL A 102 4.88 -3.14 4.62
N VAL A 103 5.10 -2.22 5.56
CA VAL A 103 6.43 -1.63 5.81
C VAL A 103 7.43 -2.72 6.17
N ASP A 104 7.13 -3.56 7.16
CA ASP A 104 8.02 -4.64 7.60
C ASP A 104 8.29 -5.65 6.48
N ALA A 105 7.27 -5.97 5.69
CA ALA A 105 7.43 -6.84 4.54
C ALA A 105 8.36 -6.23 3.48
N HIS A 106 8.20 -4.95 3.18
CA HIS A 106 9.08 -4.26 2.23
C HIS A 106 10.53 -4.20 2.71
N VAL A 107 10.75 -3.91 3.99
CA VAL A 107 12.09 -3.93 4.61
C VAL A 107 12.74 -5.31 4.47
N ARG A 108 11.98 -6.40 4.69
CA ARG A 108 12.49 -7.76 4.47
C ARG A 108 12.87 -8.01 3.02
N THR A 109 12.08 -7.52 2.06
CA THR A 109 12.39 -7.64 0.62
C THR A 109 13.68 -6.92 0.26
N VAL A 110 13.85 -5.68 0.71
CA VAL A 110 15.11 -4.92 0.50
C VAL A 110 16.29 -5.66 1.11
N ALA A 111 16.17 -6.13 2.35
CA ALA A 111 17.24 -6.88 3.02
C ALA A 111 17.60 -8.19 2.31
N ALA A 112 16.61 -8.91 1.77
CA ALA A 112 16.84 -10.14 1.01
C ALA A 112 17.57 -9.84 -0.31
N MET A 113 17.17 -8.78 -1.01
CA MET A 113 17.84 -8.34 -2.23
C MET A 113 19.29 -7.92 -1.96
N THR A 114 19.54 -7.16 -0.89
CA THR A 114 20.91 -6.78 -0.49
C THR A 114 21.78 -8.00 -0.21
N ARG A 115 21.27 -8.98 0.54
CA ARG A 115 22.02 -10.23 0.80
C ARG A 115 22.36 -10.97 -0.49
N TRP A 116 21.38 -11.12 -1.38
CA TRP A 116 21.61 -11.77 -2.67
C TRP A 116 22.68 -11.03 -3.50
N ILE A 117 22.63 -9.69 -3.57
CA ILE A 117 23.65 -8.87 -4.25
C ILE A 117 25.04 -9.09 -3.63
N THR A 118 25.15 -9.13 -2.30
CA THR A 118 26.42 -9.40 -1.60
C THR A 118 27.01 -10.75 -1.99
N HIS A 119 26.20 -11.81 -2.02
CA HIS A 119 26.67 -13.13 -2.45
C HIS A 119 27.07 -13.15 -3.93
N PHE A 120 26.32 -12.45 -4.79
CA PHE A 120 26.67 -12.33 -6.20
C PHE A 120 28.01 -11.60 -6.41
N ALA A 121 28.23 -10.50 -5.67
CA ALA A 121 29.49 -9.77 -5.70
C ALA A 121 30.66 -10.65 -5.25
N ALA A 122 30.51 -11.37 -4.13
CA ALA A 122 31.54 -12.30 -3.64
C ALA A 122 31.87 -13.40 -4.66
N TRP A 123 30.88 -13.93 -5.38
CA TRP A 123 31.10 -14.87 -6.46
C TRP A 123 31.90 -14.24 -7.63
N LYS A 124 31.57 -13.01 -8.05
CA LYS A 124 32.32 -12.32 -9.12
C LYS A 124 33.76 -11.98 -8.71
N GLU A 125 33.98 -11.65 -7.44
CA GLU A 125 35.29 -11.30 -6.90
C GLU A 125 36.29 -12.46 -6.91
N GLN A 126 35.85 -13.72 -7.04
CA GLN A 126 36.74 -14.88 -7.24
C GLN A 126 37.74 -14.65 -8.39
N ALA A 127 37.31 -13.98 -9.46
CA ALA A 127 38.15 -13.67 -10.62
C ALA A 127 39.33 -12.76 -10.25
N ALA A 128 39.13 -11.81 -9.32
CA ALA A 128 40.19 -10.93 -8.82
C ALA A 128 41.24 -11.70 -7.99
N HIS A 129 40.86 -12.85 -7.44
CA HIS A 129 41.74 -13.75 -6.68
C HIS A 129 42.31 -14.89 -7.52
N GLY A 130 42.25 -14.80 -8.86
CA GLY A 130 42.81 -15.80 -9.77
C GLY A 130 41.99 -17.09 -9.87
N THR A 131 40.77 -17.11 -9.32
CA THR A 131 39.85 -18.25 -9.45
C THR A 131 38.77 -17.91 -10.48
N THR A 132 38.65 -18.71 -11.54
CA THR A 132 37.61 -18.48 -12.55
C THR A 132 36.22 -18.73 -11.94
N PRO A 133 35.30 -17.75 -11.94
CA PRO A 133 33.95 -17.96 -11.43
C PRO A 133 33.21 -18.96 -12.31
N VAL A 134 32.66 -20.02 -11.72
CA VAL A 134 31.94 -21.06 -12.47
C VAL A 134 30.47 -21.05 -12.06
N ARG A 135 29.56 -20.96 -13.03
CA ARG A 135 28.11 -21.04 -12.80
C ARG A 135 27.62 -22.49 -12.67
N ALA A 136 28.19 -23.23 -11.73
CA ALA A 136 27.84 -24.62 -11.47
C ALA A 136 27.48 -24.81 -9.99
N GLN A 137 26.58 -25.75 -9.67
CA GLN A 137 26.22 -26.06 -8.28
C GLN A 137 27.41 -26.57 -7.45
N THR A 138 28.47 -27.02 -8.11
CA THR A 138 29.73 -27.43 -7.48
C THR A 138 30.57 -26.25 -7.01
N ASP A 139 30.35 -25.03 -7.52
CA ASP A 139 30.95 -23.81 -7.00
C ASP A 139 30.16 -23.35 -5.76
N PRO A 140 30.75 -23.37 -4.55
CA PRO A 140 30.03 -23.06 -3.32
C PRO A 140 29.53 -21.60 -3.27
N LEU A 141 30.22 -20.65 -3.92
CA LEU A 141 29.75 -19.26 -3.95
C LEU A 141 28.57 -19.11 -4.90
N TRP A 142 28.60 -19.78 -6.05
CA TRP A 142 27.44 -19.81 -6.95
C TRP A 142 26.24 -20.52 -6.31
N ALA A 143 26.46 -21.63 -5.60
CA ALA A 143 25.40 -22.31 -4.85
C ALA A 143 24.77 -21.39 -3.79
N ALA A 144 25.58 -20.56 -3.11
CA ALA A 144 25.07 -19.56 -2.18
C ALA A 144 24.26 -18.45 -2.88
N VAL A 145 24.69 -18.00 -4.07
CA VAL A 145 23.92 -17.05 -4.91
C VAL A 145 22.54 -17.62 -5.26
N LEU A 146 22.48 -18.89 -5.68
CA LEU A 146 21.21 -19.56 -5.99
C LEU A 146 20.31 -19.69 -4.76
N GLN A 147 20.89 -20.04 -3.61
CA GLN A 147 20.14 -20.17 -2.37
C GLN A 147 19.55 -18.83 -1.91
N GLU A 148 20.32 -17.74 -1.94
CA GLU A 148 19.80 -16.41 -1.60
C GLU A 148 18.81 -15.89 -2.64
N ALA A 149 18.95 -16.28 -3.92
CA ALA A 149 17.97 -15.93 -4.94
C ALA A 149 16.61 -16.56 -4.64
N GLU A 150 16.58 -17.83 -4.23
CA GLU A 150 15.36 -18.53 -3.85
C GLU A 150 14.72 -17.90 -2.60
N ARG A 151 15.54 -17.57 -1.59
CA ARG A 151 15.08 -16.85 -0.38
C ARG A 151 14.49 -15.49 -0.73
N ALA A 152 15.14 -14.73 -1.62
CA ALA A 152 14.63 -13.45 -2.09
C ALA A 152 13.27 -13.62 -2.78
N SER A 153 13.13 -14.58 -3.71
CA SER A 153 11.84 -14.90 -4.35
C SER A 153 10.74 -15.17 -3.32
N GLY A 154 11.04 -15.98 -2.30
CA GLY A 154 10.06 -16.31 -1.25
C GLY A 154 9.59 -15.08 -0.45
N VAL A 155 10.52 -14.18 -0.10
CA VAL A 155 10.20 -12.93 0.61
C VAL A 155 9.41 -11.97 -0.28
N GLU A 156 9.76 -11.87 -1.56
CA GLU A 156 9.05 -11.05 -2.56
C GLU A 156 7.59 -11.53 -2.72
N GLN A 157 7.37 -12.84 -2.84
CA GLN A 157 6.02 -13.43 -2.90
C GLN A 157 5.21 -13.16 -1.62
N GLN A 158 5.85 -13.26 -0.45
CA GLN A 158 5.19 -12.90 0.81
C GLN A 158 4.78 -11.42 0.84
N PHE A 159 5.66 -10.51 0.38
CA PHE A 159 5.33 -9.09 0.28
C PHE A 159 4.10 -8.86 -0.61
N VAL A 160 4.06 -9.46 -1.80
CA VAL A 160 2.91 -9.37 -2.71
C VAL A 160 1.63 -9.87 -2.03
N SER A 161 1.70 -11.02 -1.35
CA SER A 161 0.54 -11.60 -0.65
C SER A 161 -0.02 -10.68 0.44
N ILE A 162 0.86 -10.00 1.19
CA ILE A 162 0.47 -9.08 2.27
C ILE A 162 -0.22 -7.85 1.68
N VAL A 163 0.34 -7.26 0.62
CA VAL A 163 -0.27 -6.11 -0.06
C VAL A 163 -1.64 -6.48 -0.64
N GLN A 164 -1.77 -7.64 -1.29
CA GLN A 164 -3.03 -8.13 -1.83
C GLN A 164 -4.08 -8.33 -0.74
N ALA A 165 -3.71 -8.94 0.38
CA ALA A 165 -4.62 -9.15 1.51
C ALA A 165 -5.15 -7.83 2.09
N GLU A 166 -4.34 -6.78 2.14
CA GLU A 166 -4.79 -5.46 2.59
C GLU A 166 -5.73 -4.77 1.60
N ILE A 167 -5.45 -4.87 0.30
CA ILE A 167 -6.33 -4.33 -0.73
C ILE A 167 -7.70 -5.02 -0.66
N GLN A 168 -7.72 -6.35 -0.56
CA GLN A 168 -8.95 -7.13 -0.45
C GLN A 168 -9.73 -6.81 0.84
N ALA A 169 -9.03 -6.62 1.97
CA ALA A 169 -9.66 -6.26 3.23
C ALA A 169 -10.37 -4.89 3.15
N GLU A 170 -9.75 -3.90 2.49
CA GLU A 170 -10.39 -2.60 2.29
C GLU A 170 -11.61 -2.70 1.36
N GLU A 171 -11.49 -3.46 0.26
CA GLU A 171 -12.59 -3.68 -0.67
C GLU A 171 -13.80 -4.35 -0.01
N ALA A 172 -13.57 -5.28 0.93
CA ALA A 172 -14.62 -5.93 1.70
C ALA A 172 -15.37 -4.97 2.66
N VAL A 173 -14.70 -3.92 3.15
CA VAL A 173 -15.27 -2.93 4.08
C VAL A 173 -16.07 -1.84 3.37
N ARG A 174 -15.69 -1.47 2.13
CA ARG A 174 -16.38 -0.46 1.31
C ARG A 174 -17.90 -0.68 1.12
N PRO A 175 -18.43 -1.88 0.82
CA PRO A 175 -19.86 -2.09 0.65
C PRO A 175 -20.66 -2.02 1.96
N LEU A 176 -20.02 -2.22 3.11
CA LEU A 176 -20.68 -2.08 4.41
C LEU A 176 -20.85 -0.60 4.79
N ARG A 177 -19.88 0.24 4.44
CA ARG A 177 -19.96 1.70 4.66
C ARG A 177 -20.95 2.41 3.72
N SER A 178 -21.30 1.82 2.58
CA SER A 178 -22.32 2.35 1.67
C SER A 178 -23.75 1.96 2.04
N ARG A 179 -23.95 1.02 2.97
CA ARG A 179 -25.25 0.46 3.36
C ARG A 179 -25.72 0.94 4.74
N VAL A 180 -25.58 2.22 5.07
CA VAL A 180 -26.39 2.78 6.18
C VAL A 180 -27.82 2.91 5.66
N PRO A 181 -28.77 2.06 6.11
CA PRO A 181 -30.13 2.13 5.64
C PRO A 181 -30.75 3.36 6.28
N TRP A 182 -30.97 4.38 5.48
CA TRP A 182 -31.89 5.47 5.76
C TRP A 182 -33.27 4.87 6.08
N ARG A 183 -33.56 4.63 7.36
CA ARG A 183 -34.91 4.27 7.78
C ARG A 183 -35.79 5.50 7.56
N ARG A 184 -36.46 5.51 6.41
CA ARG A 184 -37.53 6.45 6.07
C ARG A 184 -38.67 6.25 7.08
N ARG A 185 -38.67 7.03 8.18
CA ARG A 185 -39.87 7.18 9.02
C ARG A 185 -40.90 7.94 8.21
N ARG A 186 -41.84 7.20 7.59
CA ARG A 186 -43.14 7.72 7.21
C ARG A 186 -44.02 7.69 8.46
N SER A 187 -44.53 8.84 8.84
CA SER A 187 -45.74 9.03 9.65
C SER A 187 -46.19 10.45 9.40
#